data_AF-A0AAD6IB39-F1
#
_entry.id   AF-A0AAD6IB39-F1
#
_cell.length_a   1.000
_cell.length_b   1.000
_cell.length_c   1.000
_cell.angle_alpha   90.00
_cell.angle_beta   90.00
_cell.angle_gamma   90.00
#
_symmetry.space_group_name_H-M   'P 1'
#
loop_
_entity.id
_entity.type
_entity.pdbx_description
1 polymer ?
#
loop_
_entity_poly.entity_id
_entity_poly.type
_entity_poly.pdbx_seq_one_letter_code
_entity_poly.pdbx_strand_id
1 'polypeptide(L)'
;MPGGFLRWIPFHFESLADYCIPSIQPQERLRPERFQRDDVTQPLPDDVHKCLYAHANDATELKYMNNGTSVGAVYSDLALVINHAPENPATDKLITFALCRRNEVLWNAHTLEPLPGNLLAVGTTGQRTWDGILVYNASAANTLVANPPILQNITGLRAMHGLIWDEQGQMLWAAGTDAAADGTDLTPAYGIIVGYPWDSRTGLLSKDDRFIYKLPEAYLIEAEWGKGYPWWAGLHDLVPIPGQRKFLVSEDRGLHAFDIETGQFTEHYENVTNKYLLGFEVTTNDRHGYTGDGRWEELPQSDLKSFSIAPDGSFIYVQSLWTKFRGSHTSLVVQGKRRKINIGDEIYRSRWFGNLDGWPKP
;
A
#
# COMPACT_ATOMS: atom_id res chain seq x y z
N MET A 1 -40.39 19.14 1.58
CA MET A 1 -40.21 20.36 2.40
C MET A 1 -40.21 19.96 3.87
N PRO A 2 -39.39 20.55 4.76
CA PRO A 2 -38.04 21.14 4.64
C PRO A 2 -37.01 20.23 5.41
N GLY A 3 -35.68 20.34 5.40
CA GLY A 3 -34.73 21.45 5.26
C GLY A 3 -33.78 21.41 6.49
N GLY A 4 -32.47 21.51 6.30
CA GLY A 4 -31.49 21.63 7.40
C GLY A 4 -30.07 21.18 7.02
N PHE A 5 -29.29 22.01 6.32
CA PHE A 5 -28.35 23.04 6.81
C PHE A 5 -26.90 22.54 6.96
N LEU A 6 -26.03 23.18 6.18
CA LEU A 6 -24.57 23.22 6.28
C LEU A 6 -24.08 23.51 7.71
N ARG A 7 -22.95 22.92 8.11
CA ARG A 7 -22.01 23.55 9.04
C ARG A 7 -20.56 23.31 8.61
N TRP A 8 -19.90 24.42 8.29
CA TRP A 8 -18.46 24.58 8.35
C TRP A 8 -18.04 24.79 9.81
N ILE A 9 -16.85 24.34 10.19
CA ILE A 9 -16.19 24.72 11.44
C ILE A 9 -14.72 25.08 11.11
N PRO A 10 -14.24 26.29 11.46
CA PRO A 10 -12.83 26.64 11.40
C PRO A 10 -12.12 26.21 12.68
N PHE A 11 -10.81 25.96 12.62
CA PHE A 11 -9.98 25.86 13.82
C PHE A 11 -8.77 26.80 13.74
N HIS A 12 -8.66 27.66 14.75
CA HIS A 12 -7.49 28.42 15.15
C HIS A 12 -6.76 27.68 16.27
N PHE A 13 -5.43 27.81 16.34
CA PHE A 13 -4.66 27.52 17.55
C PHE A 13 -3.59 28.61 17.80
N GLU A 14 -3.54 29.06 19.05
CA GLU A 14 -2.54 29.97 19.64
C GLU A 14 -1.22 29.26 19.95
N SER A 15 -0.16 30.07 20.01
CA SER A 15 1.25 29.71 20.14
C SER A 15 1.72 29.51 21.57
N LEU A 16 2.64 28.56 21.81
CA LEU A 16 3.76 28.72 22.75
C LEU A 16 5.01 27.97 22.23
N ALA A 17 6.11 28.72 22.13
CA ALA A 17 7.49 28.29 21.85
C ALA A 17 8.12 27.64 23.12
N ASP A 18 9.23 26.89 23.14
CA ASP A 18 10.56 27.00 22.50
C ASP A 18 11.29 25.63 22.54
N TYR A 19 12.18 25.36 21.57
CA TYR A 19 13.65 25.19 21.74
C TYR A 19 14.31 24.75 20.43
N CYS A 20 15.50 25.31 20.19
CA CYS A 20 16.18 25.47 18.91
C CYS A 20 16.60 24.19 18.17
N ILE A 21 15.97 23.99 17.00
CA ILE A 21 16.51 23.33 15.81
C ILE A 21 15.99 24.23 14.65
N PRO A 22 16.74 24.54 13.58
CA PRO A 22 16.13 25.24 12.44
C PRO A 22 14.89 24.45 12.03
N SER A 23 13.72 25.11 12.05
CA SER A 23 12.49 24.44 11.70
C SER A 23 12.65 23.93 10.27
N ILE A 24 12.58 22.60 10.10
CA ILE A 24 11.84 22.10 8.95
C ILE A 24 10.48 22.72 9.16
N GLN A 25 10.19 23.87 8.54
CA GLN A 25 8.92 24.58 8.62
C GLN A 25 7.80 23.58 8.33
N PRO A 26 7.15 22.95 9.33
CA PRO A 26 6.16 21.91 9.07
C PRO A 26 4.79 22.53 8.76
N GLN A 27 4.70 23.86 8.74
CA GLN A 27 3.43 24.60 8.74
C GLN A 27 3.14 25.38 7.46
N GLU A 28 4.10 25.61 6.54
CA GLU A 28 3.83 26.36 5.30
C GLU A 28 3.67 25.49 4.04
N ARG A 29 3.81 24.16 4.12
CA ARG A 29 3.57 23.25 2.97
C ARG A 29 2.76 21.99 3.27
N LEU A 30 2.06 21.94 4.41
CA LEU A 30 0.93 21.02 4.55
C LEU A 30 -0.33 21.70 3.97
N ARG A 31 -0.32 22.05 2.68
CA ARG A 31 -1.60 22.06 1.97
C ARG A 31 -1.96 20.59 1.83
N PRO A 32 -3.04 20.07 2.45
CA PRO A 32 -3.51 18.77 2.04
C PRO A 32 -4.06 19.00 0.64
N GLU A 33 -3.23 18.76 -0.37
CA GLU A 33 -3.69 18.54 -1.71
C GLU A 33 -4.56 17.29 -1.65
N ARG A 34 -5.86 17.54 -1.46
CA ARG A 34 -6.88 16.53 -1.43
C ARG A 34 -7.30 16.30 -2.86
N PHE A 35 -7.28 15.05 -3.27
CA PHE A 35 -8.00 14.62 -4.45
C PHE A 35 -9.42 14.23 -4.03
N GLN A 36 -10.41 14.80 -4.70
CA GLN A 36 -11.81 14.45 -4.61
C GLN A 36 -12.34 14.17 -6.01
N ARG A 37 -13.40 13.37 -6.12
CA ARG A 37 -14.02 13.06 -7.43
C ARG A 37 -14.41 14.33 -8.18
N ASP A 38 -14.88 15.34 -7.46
CA ASP A 38 -15.32 16.63 -8.02
C ASP A 38 -14.15 17.51 -8.51
N ASP A 39 -12.89 17.16 -8.20
CA ASP A 39 -11.73 17.80 -8.82
C ASP A 39 -11.57 17.39 -10.30
N VAL A 40 -12.15 16.26 -10.71
CA VAL A 40 -12.02 15.74 -12.08
C VAL A 40 -13.01 16.46 -12.99
N THR A 41 -12.52 17.47 -13.71
CA THR A 41 -13.33 18.30 -14.61
C THR A 41 -13.18 17.93 -16.09
N GLN A 42 -12.22 17.04 -16.42
CA GLN A 42 -12.03 16.59 -17.80
C GLN A 42 -13.13 15.62 -18.25
N PRO A 43 -13.40 15.54 -19.56
CA PRO A 43 -14.17 14.44 -20.12
C PRO A 43 -13.48 13.09 -19.84
N LEU A 44 -14.26 12.10 -19.44
CA LEU A 44 -13.80 10.73 -19.21
C LEU A 44 -14.57 9.77 -20.14
N PRO A 45 -13.96 8.66 -20.59
CA PRO A 45 -14.71 7.55 -21.16
C PRO A 45 -15.81 7.06 -20.21
N ASP A 46 -16.97 6.68 -20.73
CA ASP A 46 -18.17 6.33 -19.93
C ASP A 46 -17.88 5.32 -18.82
N ASP A 47 -17.08 4.28 -19.11
CA ASP A 47 -16.76 3.25 -18.12
C ASP A 47 -15.80 3.76 -17.05
N VAL A 48 -14.83 4.60 -17.41
CA VAL A 48 -13.95 5.26 -16.42
C VAL A 48 -14.78 6.15 -15.51
N HIS A 49 -15.71 6.93 -16.07
CA HIS A 49 -16.62 7.77 -15.29
C HIS A 49 -17.47 6.95 -14.32
N LYS A 50 -18.13 5.87 -14.79
CA LYS A 50 -18.94 4.98 -13.94
C LYS A 50 -18.14 4.37 -12.79
N CYS A 51 -16.87 4.06 -13.02
CA CYS A 51 -16.02 3.42 -12.01
C CYS A 51 -15.42 4.46 -11.04
N LEU A 52 -15.17 5.71 -11.48
CA LEU A 52 -14.79 6.81 -10.59
C LEU A 52 -15.90 7.16 -9.60
N TYR A 53 -17.16 7.19 -10.07
CA TYR A 53 -18.34 7.53 -9.26
C TYR A 53 -19.05 6.30 -8.69
N ALA A 54 -18.35 5.17 -8.62
CA ALA A 54 -18.84 3.98 -7.95
C ALA A 54 -19.11 4.23 -6.46
N HIS A 55 -19.92 3.35 -5.85
CA HIS A 55 -20.09 3.32 -4.40
C HIS A 55 -18.87 2.76 -3.66
N ALA A 56 -17.90 2.18 -4.37
CA ALA A 56 -16.61 1.82 -3.79
C ALA A 56 -15.88 3.10 -3.36
N ASN A 57 -15.55 3.21 -2.08
CA ASN A 57 -14.85 4.37 -1.50
C ASN A 57 -13.44 4.00 -1.03
N ASP A 58 -12.90 2.93 -1.57
CA ASP A 58 -11.66 2.33 -1.08
C ASP A 58 -10.46 2.95 -1.80
N ALA A 59 -9.49 3.43 -1.02
CA ALA A 59 -8.14 3.76 -1.48
C ALA A 59 -7.19 2.70 -0.93
N THR A 60 -6.81 1.73 -1.76
CA THR A 60 -6.01 0.56 -1.33
C THR A 60 -4.52 0.71 -1.67
N GLU A 61 -4.16 1.64 -2.55
CA GLU A 61 -2.77 2.01 -2.84
C GLU A 61 -2.66 3.45 -3.32
N LEU A 62 -1.53 4.10 -3.00
CA LEU A 62 -1.18 5.42 -3.50
C LEU A 62 0.34 5.57 -3.60
N LYS A 63 0.88 5.95 -4.76
CA LYS A 63 2.34 6.10 -4.94
C LYS A 63 2.69 7.27 -5.84
N TYR A 64 3.75 7.98 -5.47
CA TYR A 64 4.41 8.93 -6.38
C TYR A 64 5.06 8.20 -7.55
N MET A 65 4.88 8.78 -8.73
CA MET A 65 5.45 8.37 -10.00
C MET A 65 6.11 9.59 -10.65
N ASN A 66 6.95 9.37 -11.67
CA ASN A 66 7.53 10.42 -12.50
C ASN A 66 8.19 11.55 -11.69
N ASN A 67 9.04 11.19 -10.72
CA ASN A 67 9.69 12.14 -9.80
C ASN A 67 8.71 13.06 -9.04
N GLY A 68 7.52 12.53 -8.73
CA GLY A 68 6.50 13.22 -7.96
C GLY A 68 5.55 14.08 -8.80
N THR A 69 5.68 14.15 -10.13
CA THR A 69 4.73 14.90 -10.97
C THR A 69 3.43 14.16 -11.24
N SER A 70 3.29 12.94 -10.73
CA SER A 70 2.04 12.18 -10.81
C SER A 70 1.89 11.21 -9.65
N VAL A 71 0.66 10.76 -9.44
CA VAL A 71 0.25 9.83 -8.40
C VAL A 71 -0.48 8.64 -9.03
N GLY A 72 0.07 7.45 -8.87
CA GLY A 72 -0.65 6.20 -9.12
C GLY A 72 -1.53 5.87 -7.93
N ALA A 73 -2.79 5.49 -8.18
CA ALA A 73 -3.74 5.16 -7.13
C ALA A 73 -4.58 3.93 -7.49
N VAL A 74 -4.92 3.13 -6.48
CA VAL A 74 -6.08 2.25 -6.54
C VAL A 74 -7.16 2.90 -5.70
N TYR A 75 -8.15 3.52 -6.37
CA TYR A 75 -9.15 4.38 -5.75
C TYR A 75 -10.52 4.13 -6.36
N SER A 76 -11.54 3.92 -5.53
CA SER A 76 -12.88 3.51 -5.98
C SER A 76 -12.80 2.22 -6.82
N ASP A 77 -13.58 2.09 -7.89
CA ASP A 77 -13.49 0.95 -8.82
C ASP A 77 -12.41 1.16 -9.90
N LEU A 78 -11.35 1.92 -9.61
CA LEU A 78 -10.30 2.26 -10.57
C LEU A 78 -8.90 1.89 -10.06
N ALA A 79 -8.02 1.55 -11.00
CA ALA A 79 -6.58 1.76 -10.89
C ALA A 79 -6.19 2.85 -11.89
N LEU A 80 -5.53 3.91 -11.44
CA LEU A 80 -5.42 5.16 -12.21
C LEU A 80 -4.11 5.92 -11.93
N VAL A 81 -3.76 6.83 -12.83
CA VAL A 81 -2.67 7.80 -12.65
C VAL A 81 -3.24 9.21 -12.75
N ILE A 82 -3.01 10.01 -11.71
CA ILE A 82 -3.41 11.42 -11.60
C ILE A 82 -2.17 12.28 -11.81
N ASN A 83 -2.28 13.33 -12.62
CA ASN A 83 -1.25 14.34 -12.73
C ASN A 83 -1.18 15.17 -11.43
N HIS A 84 0.02 15.42 -10.92
CA HIS A 84 0.27 16.29 -9.77
C HIS A 84 1.14 17.45 -10.22
N ALA A 85 0.48 18.57 -10.47
CA ALA A 85 1.07 19.80 -10.97
C ALA A 85 0.41 20.99 -10.27
N PRO A 86 0.57 21.14 -8.94
CA PRO A 86 -0.16 22.15 -8.16
C PRO A 86 0.10 23.59 -8.62
N GLU A 87 1.24 23.84 -9.25
CA GLU A 87 1.61 25.13 -9.84
C GLU A 87 0.94 25.39 -11.22
N ASN A 88 0.28 24.39 -11.79
CA ASN A 88 -0.47 24.47 -13.05
C ASN A 88 -1.88 23.87 -12.91
N PRO A 89 -2.85 24.65 -12.38
CA PRO A 89 -4.22 24.19 -12.14
C PRO A 89 -4.95 23.65 -13.38
N ALA A 90 -4.54 24.03 -14.59
CA ALA A 90 -5.17 23.55 -15.82
C ALA A 90 -4.89 22.07 -16.11
N THR A 91 -3.79 21.55 -15.57
CA THR A 91 -3.38 20.15 -15.73
C THR A 91 -3.35 19.39 -14.43
N ASP A 92 -3.37 20.08 -13.29
CA ASP A 92 -3.40 19.44 -11.99
C ASP A 92 -4.62 18.54 -11.83
N LYS A 93 -4.44 17.41 -11.16
CA LYS A 93 -5.48 16.40 -10.87
C LYS A 93 -6.14 15.75 -12.09
N LEU A 94 -5.63 15.97 -13.30
CA LEU A 94 -6.12 15.27 -14.48
C LEU A 94 -5.80 13.78 -14.40
N ILE A 95 -6.77 12.94 -14.74
CA ILE A 95 -6.57 11.50 -14.92
C ILE A 95 -5.89 11.29 -16.28
N THR A 96 -4.67 10.78 -16.26
CA THR A 96 -3.84 10.53 -17.45
C THR A 96 -3.83 9.07 -17.87
N PHE A 97 -4.19 8.17 -16.95
CA PHE A 97 -4.39 6.74 -17.21
C PHE A 97 -5.46 6.21 -16.24
N ALA A 98 -6.30 5.29 -16.69
CA ALA A 98 -7.27 4.61 -15.84
C ALA A 98 -7.64 3.23 -16.36
N LEU A 99 -7.96 2.35 -15.42
CA LEU A 99 -8.48 1.01 -15.61
C LEU A 99 -9.75 0.89 -14.78
N CYS A 100 -10.89 0.59 -15.41
CA CYS A 100 -12.03 0.13 -14.62
C CYS A 100 -11.80 -1.29 -14.13
N ARG A 101 -11.89 -1.46 -12.81
CA ARG A 101 -11.70 -2.72 -12.12
C ARG A 101 -12.90 -3.66 -12.19
N ARG A 102 -14.08 -3.20 -12.66
CA ARG A 102 -15.29 -4.03 -12.77
C ARG A 102 -15.22 -5.07 -13.91
N ASN A 103 -14.20 -5.90 -13.87
CA ASN A 103 -13.98 -7.01 -14.79
C ASN A 103 -13.48 -8.22 -14.01
N GLU A 104 -13.47 -9.39 -14.66
CA GLU A 104 -13.17 -10.67 -14.03
C GLU A 104 -11.74 -10.79 -13.47
N VAL A 105 -10.83 -9.93 -13.91
CA VAL A 105 -9.40 -9.99 -13.54
C VAL A 105 -9.05 -8.94 -12.49
N LEU A 106 -9.52 -7.70 -12.63
CA LEU A 106 -9.10 -6.56 -11.80
C LEU A 106 -10.07 -6.18 -10.67
N TRP A 107 -11.19 -6.89 -10.49
CA TRP A 107 -12.22 -6.53 -9.48
C TRP A 107 -11.67 -6.42 -8.07
N ASN A 108 -10.58 -7.12 -7.80
CA ASN A 108 -9.82 -7.17 -6.55
C ASN A 108 -8.40 -6.59 -6.70
N ALA A 109 -8.13 -5.72 -7.68
CA ALA A 109 -6.87 -4.99 -7.72
C ALA A 109 -6.64 -4.24 -6.40
N HIS A 110 -5.40 -4.24 -5.90
CA HIS A 110 -5.17 -3.79 -4.53
C HIS A 110 -3.89 -2.98 -4.36
N THR A 111 -2.89 -3.27 -5.17
CA THR A 111 -1.63 -2.54 -5.20
C THR A 111 -1.22 -2.26 -6.64
N LEU A 112 -0.34 -1.28 -6.79
CA LEU A 112 0.27 -0.93 -8.07
C LEU A 112 1.70 -0.47 -7.84
N GLU A 113 2.50 -0.49 -8.90
CA GLU A 113 3.87 0.00 -8.89
C GLU A 113 4.26 0.56 -10.26
N PRO A 114 4.81 1.80 -10.34
CA PRO A 114 5.46 2.28 -11.56
C PRO A 114 6.65 1.39 -11.92
N LEU A 115 6.79 1.11 -13.21
CA LEU A 115 7.92 0.40 -13.78
C LEU A 115 8.63 1.29 -14.81
N PRO A 116 9.91 1.01 -15.14
CA PRO A 116 10.62 1.73 -16.20
C PRO A 116 9.83 1.76 -17.52
N GLY A 117 9.91 2.88 -18.25
CA GLY A 117 9.29 3.01 -19.56
C GLY A 117 7.79 3.39 -19.55
N ASN A 118 7.33 4.14 -18.55
CA ASN A 118 5.93 4.53 -18.35
C ASN A 118 4.98 3.34 -18.19
N LEU A 119 5.48 2.25 -17.62
CA LEU A 119 4.70 1.07 -17.37
C LEU A 119 4.13 1.10 -15.96
N LEU A 120 2.99 0.45 -15.77
CA LEU A 120 2.33 0.32 -14.48
C LEU A 120 1.98 -1.14 -14.25
N ALA A 121 2.56 -1.73 -13.20
CA ALA A 121 2.13 -3.02 -12.68
C ALA A 121 0.94 -2.84 -11.75
N VAL A 122 -0.08 -3.69 -11.88
CA VAL A 122 -1.26 -3.73 -11.03
C VAL A 122 -1.42 -5.14 -10.48
N GLY A 123 -1.36 -5.28 -9.16
CA GLY A 123 -1.47 -6.54 -8.44
C GLY A 123 -2.89 -6.79 -7.91
N THR A 124 -3.32 -8.05 -7.90
CA THR A 124 -4.65 -8.48 -7.43
C THR A 124 -4.60 -9.29 -6.14
N THR A 125 -5.59 -9.12 -5.26
CA THR A 125 -5.73 -9.91 -4.01
C THR A 125 -6.51 -11.20 -4.18
N GLY A 126 -6.61 -11.71 -5.40
CA GLY A 126 -7.42 -12.89 -5.66
C GLY A 126 -6.77 -14.18 -5.20
N GLN A 127 -7.62 -15.19 -5.10
CA GLN A 127 -7.31 -16.47 -4.49
C GLN A 127 -7.11 -17.57 -5.54
N ARG A 128 -7.23 -17.27 -6.83
CA ARG A 128 -7.15 -18.23 -7.93
C ARG A 128 -5.72 -18.32 -8.45
N THR A 129 -5.36 -19.45 -9.06
CA THR A 129 -4.02 -19.65 -9.65
C THR A 129 -3.69 -18.70 -10.80
N TRP A 130 -4.70 -18.05 -11.38
CA TRP A 130 -4.54 -17.06 -12.45
C TRP A 130 -4.58 -15.61 -11.96
N ASP A 131 -4.72 -15.37 -10.65
CA ASP A 131 -4.47 -14.05 -10.05
C ASP A 131 -2.97 -13.72 -10.08
N GLY A 132 -2.64 -12.43 -9.99
CA GLY A 132 -1.24 -11.98 -10.06
C GLY A 132 -1.09 -10.52 -10.49
N ILE A 133 -0.16 -10.27 -11.42
CA ILE A 133 0.25 -8.93 -11.87
C ILE A 133 -0.13 -8.73 -13.32
N LEU A 134 -0.79 -7.61 -13.60
CA LEU A 134 -1.02 -7.13 -14.96
C LEU A 134 -0.21 -5.87 -15.21
N VAL A 135 0.45 -5.80 -16.37
CA VAL A 135 1.28 -4.66 -16.76
C VAL A 135 0.61 -3.90 -17.91
N TYR A 136 0.55 -2.58 -17.77
CA TYR A 136 -0.06 -1.66 -18.73
C TYR A 136 0.91 -0.56 -19.13
N ASN A 137 0.71 0.03 -20.32
CA ASN A 137 1.35 1.28 -20.68
C ASN A 137 0.53 2.46 -20.14
N ALA A 138 1.05 3.09 -19.09
CA ALA A 138 0.44 4.20 -18.39
C ALA A 138 1.02 5.57 -18.83
N SER A 139 1.65 5.63 -20.01
CA SER A 139 2.14 6.90 -20.57
C SER A 139 1.01 7.92 -20.70
N ALA A 140 1.22 9.11 -20.15
CA ALA A 140 0.30 10.24 -20.29
C ALA A 140 0.17 10.74 -21.75
N ALA A 141 1.05 10.31 -22.66
CA ALA A 141 0.93 10.59 -24.08
C ALA A 141 -0.14 9.71 -24.78
N ASN A 142 -0.57 8.62 -24.14
CA ASN A 142 -1.64 7.79 -24.66
C ASN A 142 -3.01 8.46 -24.44
N THR A 143 -3.92 8.27 -25.38
CA THR A 143 -5.32 8.66 -25.19
C THR A 143 -5.91 7.87 -24.03
N LEU A 144 -6.62 8.56 -23.13
CA LEU A 144 -7.40 7.91 -22.08
C LEU A 144 -8.52 7.08 -22.70
N VAL A 145 -8.42 5.76 -22.58
CA VAL A 145 -9.40 4.79 -23.11
C VAL A 145 -9.95 3.94 -21.97
N ALA A 146 -11.17 3.40 -22.15
CA ALA A 146 -11.84 2.60 -21.12
C ALA A 146 -11.12 1.28 -20.80
N ASN A 147 -10.53 0.66 -21.82
CA ASN A 147 -9.91 -0.67 -21.74
C ASN A 147 -8.53 -0.65 -22.42
N PRO A 148 -7.50 -0.05 -21.79
CA PRO A 148 -6.16 -0.11 -22.33
C PRO A 148 -5.67 -1.57 -22.38
N PRO A 149 -4.86 -1.94 -23.39
CA PRO A 149 -4.42 -3.31 -23.57
C PRO A 149 -3.48 -3.77 -22.44
N ILE A 150 -3.62 -5.03 -22.06
CA ILE A 150 -2.68 -5.70 -21.15
C ILE A 150 -1.42 -6.02 -21.95
N LEU A 151 -0.27 -5.50 -21.53
CA LEU A 151 1.03 -5.79 -22.15
C LEU A 151 1.65 -7.07 -21.62
N GLN A 152 1.42 -7.37 -20.35
CA GLN A 152 1.91 -8.58 -19.70
C GLN A 152 0.94 -9.04 -18.62
N ASN A 153 0.78 -10.37 -18.49
CA ASN A 153 0.01 -11.00 -17.42
C ASN A 153 0.88 -12.06 -16.73
N ILE A 154 1.19 -11.85 -15.46
CA ILE A 154 2.04 -12.71 -14.63
C ILE A 154 1.17 -13.32 -13.55
N THR A 155 0.83 -14.60 -13.71
CA THR A 155 -0.07 -15.32 -12.80
C THR A 155 0.65 -16.04 -11.66
N GLY A 156 -0.08 -16.52 -10.67
CA GLY A 156 0.37 -17.55 -9.72
C GLY A 156 0.71 -17.04 -8.33
N LEU A 157 0.94 -15.73 -8.15
CA LEU A 157 1.02 -15.12 -6.83
C LEU A 157 -0.37 -14.65 -6.39
N ARG A 158 -0.89 -15.23 -5.31
CA ARG A 158 -2.24 -14.97 -4.79
C ARG A 158 -2.19 -13.94 -3.67
N ALA A 159 -3.36 -13.40 -3.32
CA ALA A 159 -3.56 -12.48 -2.19
C ALA A 159 -2.50 -11.36 -2.12
N MET A 160 -2.21 -10.71 -3.25
CA MET A 160 -1.13 -9.75 -3.35
C MET A 160 -1.50 -8.38 -2.77
N HIS A 161 -0.76 -7.89 -1.78
CA HIS A 161 -1.06 -6.60 -1.12
C HIS A 161 0.05 -5.55 -1.25
N GLY A 162 1.25 -5.96 -1.67
CA GLY A 162 2.40 -5.07 -1.84
C GLY A 162 3.18 -5.36 -3.12
N LEU A 163 3.54 -4.29 -3.82
CA LEU A 163 4.51 -4.28 -4.91
C LEU A 163 5.57 -3.22 -4.61
N ILE A 164 6.81 -3.45 -5.02
CA ILE A 164 7.86 -2.43 -4.97
C ILE A 164 8.90 -2.63 -6.07
N TRP A 165 9.22 -1.56 -6.77
CA TRP A 165 10.29 -1.54 -7.75
C TRP A 165 11.63 -1.34 -7.06
N ASP A 166 12.58 -2.20 -7.39
CA ASP A 166 13.95 -2.15 -6.95
C ASP A 166 14.84 -1.78 -8.14
N GLU A 167 15.13 -0.49 -8.28
CA GLU A 167 15.94 0.05 -9.37
C GLU A 167 17.37 -0.52 -9.37
N GLN A 168 17.97 -0.73 -8.20
CA GLN A 168 19.32 -1.28 -8.13
C GLN A 168 19.36 -2.75 -8.55
N GLY A 169 18.35 -3.53 -8.17
CA GLY A 169 18.20 -4.93 -8.55
C GLY A 169 17.59 -5.15 -9.93
N GLN A 170 17.04 -4.11 -10.56
CA GLN A 170 16.19 -4.20 -11.77
C GLN A 170 15.12 -5.29 -11.59
N MET A 171 14.33 -5.15 -10.54
CA MET A 171 13.41 -6.21 -10.09
C MET A 171 12.14 -5.61 -9.51
N LEU A 172 11.00 -6.19 -9.89
CA LEU A 172 9.74 -5.94 -9.20
C LEU A 172 9.59 -6.98 -8.08
N TRP A 173 9.51 -6.53 -6.84
CA TRP A 173 9.20 -7.38 -5.70
C TRP A 173 7.72 -7.33 -5.37
N ALA A 174 7.15 -8.48 -5.02
CA ALA A 174 5.75 -8.63 -4.68
C ALA A 174 5.56 -9.43 -3.39
N ALA A 175 4.55 -9.05 -2.62
CA ALA A 175 4.14 -9.71 -1.39
C ALA A 175 2.74 -10.29 -1.54
N GLY A 176 2.58 -11.58 -1.22
CA GLY A 176 1.32 -12.30 -1.27
C GLY A 176 1.42 -13.65 -0.59
N THR A 177 0.67 -14.64 -1.07
CA THR A 177 0.66 -16.02 -0.56
C THR A 177 0.94 -17.05 -1.64
N ASP A 178 1.53 -18.19 -1.26
CA ASP A 178 1.84 -19.31 -2.16
C ASP A 178 0.64 -20.22 -2.46
N ALA A 179 -0.40 -20.16 -1.64
CA ALA A 179 -1.68 -20.84 -1.80
C ALA A 179 -2.84 -19.88 -1.53
N ALA A 180 -4.07 -20.32 -1.81
CA ALA A 180 -5.27 -19.53 -1.49
C ALA A 180 -5.36 -19.27 0.02
N ALA A 181 -5.30 -18.00 0.40
CA ALA A 181 -5.44 -17.56 1.77
C ALA A 181 -6.82 -17.96 2.31
N ASP A 182 -7.90 -17.91 1.52
CA ASP A 182 -9.26 -18.30 1.95
C ASP A 182 -9.47 -19.79 2.25
N GLY A 183 -8.42 -20.62 2.16
CA GLY A 183 -8.46 -22.04 2.45
C GLY A 183 -9.04 -22.91 1.35
N THR A 184 -9.38 -22.34 0.18
CA THR A 184 -9.93 -23.12 -0.96
C THR A 184 -8.97 -24.16 -1.52
N ASP A 185 -7.65 -23.99 -1.37
CA ASP A 185 -6.64 -24.97 -1.77
C ASP A 185 -6.48 -26.15 -0.78
N LEU A 186 -7.15 -26.13 0.38
CA LEU A 186 -7.05 -27.15 1.44
C LEU A 186 -5.61 -27.45 1.93
N THR A 187 -4.69 -26.50 1.76
CA THR A 187 -3.31 -26.53 2.25
C THR A 187 -3.01 -25.24 3.00
N PRO A 188 -2.07 -25.21 3.96
CA PRO A 188 -1.62 -23.96 4.56
C PRO A 188 -1.09 -22.99 3.49
N ALA A 189 -1.54 -21.73 3.57
CA ALA A 189 -0.99 -20.64 2.77
C ALA A 189 0.07 -19.89 3.57
N TYR A 190 1.27 -19.78 3.01
CA TYR A 190 2.40 -19.09 3.59
C TYR A 190 2.51 -17.69 2.96
N GLY A 191 2.84 -16.69 3.77
CA GLY A 191 3.30 -15.40 3.27
C GLY A 191 4.60 -15.57 2.47
N ILE A 192 4.64 -15.04 1.26
CA ILE A 192 5.80 -15.10 0.36
C ILE A 192 6.14 -13.75 -0.25
N ILE A 193 7.45 -13.52 -0.42
CA ILE A 193 8.02 -12.46 -1.24
C ILE A 193 8.50 -13.09 -2.54
N VAL A 194 8.10 -12.53 -3.68
CA VAL A 194 8.53 -12.97 -5.01
C VAL A 194 9.21 -11.82 -5.73
N GLY A 195 10.43 -12.06 -6.24
CA GLY A 195 11.14 -11.16 -7.13
C GLY A 195 10.89 -11.53 -8.60
N TYR A 196 10.56 -10.54 -9.41
CA TYR A 196 10.39 -10.66 -10.86
C TYR A 196 11.49 -9.85 -11.56
N PRO A 197 12.55 -10.50 -12.06
CA PRO A 197 13.62 -9.81 -12.78
C PRO A 197 13.11 -9.11 -14.04
N TRP A 198 13.63 -7.92 -14.29
CA TRP A 198 13.32 -7.09 -15.45
C TRP A 198 14.30 -7.32 -16.61
N ASP A 199 13.79 -7.59 -17.81
CA ASP A 199 14.58 -7.55 -19.04
C ASP A 199 14.44 -6.18 -19.71
N SER A 200 15.47 -5.35 -19.57
CA SER A 200 15.52 -4.00 -20.14
C SER A 200 15.47 -3.95 -21.67
N ARG A 201 15.74 -5.05 -22.36
CA ARG A 201 15.67 -5.12 -23.83
C ARG A 201 14.24 -5.33 -24.31
N THR A 202 13.45 -6.11 -23.58
CA THR A 202 12.06 -6.43 -23.96
C THR A 202 11.05 -5.56 -23.22
N GLY A 203 11.45 -4.96 -22.10
CA GLY A 203 10.55 -4.27 -21.19
C GLY A 203 9.54 -5.21 -20.53
N LEU A 204 9.98 -6.44 -20.20
CA LEU A 204 9.12 -7.46 -19.60
C LEU A 204 9.73 -8.01 -18.32
N LEU A 205 8.85 -8.39 -17.40
CA LEU A 205 9.21 -9.11 -16.18
C LEU A 205 9.31 -10.62 -16.45
N SER A 206 10.13 -11.34 -15.69
CA SER A 206 10.26 -12.80 -15.79
C SER A 206 9.89 -13.49 -14.48
N LYS A 207 9.36 -14.71 -14.57
CA LYS A 207 9.21 -15.59 -13.40
C LYS A 207 10.50 -16.37 -13.22
N ASP A 208 11.00 -16.41 -11.99
CA ASP A 208 12.22 -17.14 -11.65
C ASP A 208 12.14 -17.62 -10.20
N ASP A 209 12.07 -18.95 -10.03
CA ASP A 209 11.88 -19.58 -8.73
C ASP A 209 13.04 -19.33 -7.75
N ARG A 210 14.19 -18.84 -8.25
CA ARG A 210 15.33 -18.44 -7.41
C ARG A 210 15.02 -17.25 -6.50
N PHE A 211 14.00 -16.46 -6.82
CA PHE A 211 13.62 -15.27 -6.07
C PHE A 211 12.27 -15.44 -5.35
N ILE A 212 11.98 -16.64 -4.86
CA ILE A 212 10.79 -16.92 -4.04
C ILE A 212 11.23 -17.19 -2.60
N TYR A 213 10.80 -16.32 -1.68
CA TYR A 213 11.16 -16.38 -0.28
C TYR A 213 9.92 -16.52 0.58
N LYS A 214 9.89 -17.57 1.40
CA LYS A 214 8.72 -17.98 2.17
C LYS A 214 8.93 -17.77 3.66
N LEU A 215 7.92 -17.26 4.36
CA LEU A 215 7.92 -17.26 5.81
C LEU A 215 7.99 -18.71 6.34
N PRO A 216 8.66 -18.96 7.48
CA PRO A 216 8.86 -20.32 7.97
C PRO A 216 7.57 -21.01 8.42
N GLU A 217 6.54 -20.23 8.75
CA GLU A 217 5.29 -20.72 9.32
C GLU A 217 4.10 -20.10 8.60
N ALA A 218 3.03 -20.89 8.44
CA ALA A 218 1.71 -20.44 8.03
C ALA A 218 0.82 -20.41 9.27
N TYR A 219 0.10 -19.31 9.46
CA TYR A 219 -0.73 -19.12 10.65
C TYR A 219 -2.21 -19.13 10.33
N LEU A 220 -2.98 -19.76 11.22
CA LEU A 220 -4.39 -19.46 11.36
C LEU A 220 -4.52 -18.14 12.12
N ILE A 221 -5.41 -17.26 11.68
CA ILE A 221 -5.65 -15.96 12.33
C ILE A 221 -6.96 -15.94 13.13
N GLU A 222 -7.33 -17.11 13.66
CA GLU A 222 -8.57 -17.28 14.42
C GLU A 222 -8.59 -16.50 15.75
N ALA A 223 -7.42 -16.20 16.32
CA ALA A 223 -7.34 -15.35 17.50
C ALA A 223 -7.94 -13.97 17.23
N GLU A 224 -7.70 -13.40 16.04
CA GLU A 224 -8.25 -12.10 15.62
C GLU A 224 -9.61 -12.23 14.94
N TRP A 225 -9.74 -13.09 13.95
CA TRP A 225 -10.91 -13.11 13.06
C TRP A 225 -11.96 -14.17 13.42
N GLY A 226 -11.65 -15.04 14.38
CA GLY A 226 -12.48 -16.18 14.73
C GLY A 226 -12.45 -17.30 13.70
N LYS A 227 -13.30 -18.32 13.92
CA LYS A 227 -13.39 -19.49 13.04
C LYS A 227 -13.85 -19.09 11.64
N GLY A 228 -13.26 -19.71 10.62
CA GLY A 228 -13.63 -19.51 9.21
C GLY A 228 -12.73 -18.55 8.44
N TYR A 229 -11.68 -18.03 9.06
CA TYR A 229 -10.60 -17.27 8.42
C TYR A 229 -9.28 -18.07 8.46
N PRO A 230 -9.21 -19.24 7.80
CA PRO A 230 -7.97 -20.02 7.77
C PRO A 230 -6.92 -19.28 6.94
N TRP A 231 -5.64 -19.40 7.26
CA TRP A 231 -4.49 -18.99 6.42
C TRP A 231 -4.44 -17.55 5.88
N TRP A 232 -5.25 -16.65 6.43
CA TRP A 232 -5.26 -15.24 6.04
C TRP A 232 -4.05 -14.44 6.54
N ALA A 233 -3.07 -15.07 7.23
CA ALA A 233 -1.79 -14.46 7.62
C ALA A 233 -0.88 -14.20 6.41
N GLY A 234 -1.32 -13.27 5.56
CA GLY A 234 -0.63 -12.87 4.35
C GLY A 234 0.24 -11.63 4.59
N LEU A 235 1.19 -11.40 3.69
CA LEU A 235 1.98 -10.17 3.72
C LEU A 235 1.13 -8.98 3.21
N HIS A 236 1.02 -7.91 4.00
CA HIS A 236 0.17 -6.73 3.71
C HIS A 236 0.91 -5.59 3.01
N ASP A 237 2.21 -5.42 3.29
CA ASP A 237 2.99 -4.31 2.75
C ASP A 237 4.47 -4.69 2.57
N LEU A 238 5.13 -4.02 1.62
CA LEU A 238 6.57 -4.11 1.38
C LEU A 238 7.15 -2.70 1.45
N VAL A 239 7.95 -2.44 2.49
CA VAL A 239 8.46 -1.10 2.77
C VAL A 239 9.99 -1.15 2.75
N PRO A 240 10.65 -0.38 1.86
CA PRO A 240 12.10 -0.35 1.81
C PRO A 240 12.66 0.38 3.02
N ILE A 241 13.81 -0.06 3.51
CA ILE A 241 14.54 0.64 4.57
C ILE A 241 15.52 1.64 3.93
N PRO A 242 15.44 2.94 4.24
CA PRO A 242 16.36 3.94 3.69
C PRO A 242 17.83 3.57 3.91
N GLY A 243 18.62 3.66 2.84
CA GLY A 243 20.05 3.36 2.83
C GLY A 243 20.42 1.89 2.97
N GLN A 244 19.45 0.97 2.98
CA GLN A 244 19.69 -0.46 3.21
C GLN A 244 19.03 -1.33 2.13
N ARG A 245 19.67 -2.45 1.79
CA ARG A 245 19.15 -3.49 0.88
C ARG A 245 18.20 -4.44 1.61
N LYS A 246 17.18 -3.86 2.26
CA LYS A 246 16.22 -4.57 3.09
C LYS A 246 14.80 -4.06 2.89
N PHE A 247 13.85 -4.96 3.09
CA PHE A 247 12.45 -4.62 3.29
C PHE A 247 12.07 -4.81 4.75
N LEU A 248 11.17 -3.97 5.24
CA LEU A 248 10.24 -4.36 6.27
C LEU A 248 8.94 -4.83 5.63
N VAL A 249 8.35 -5.85 6.23
CA VAL A 249 7.17 -6.52 5.71
C VAL A 249 6.18 -6.67 6.84
N SER A 250 4.93 -6.26 6.65
CA SER A 250 3.86 -6.55 7.61
C SER A 250 3.10 -7.80 7.21
N GLU A 251 2.65 -8.55 8.21
CA GLU A 251 1.67 -9.63 8.10
C GLU A 251 0.57 -9.44 9.17
N ASP A 252 -0.47 -10.28 9.14
CA ASP A 252 -1.58 -10.20 10.10
C ASP A 252 -1.14 -10.41 11.55
N ARG A 253 0.02 -11.00 11.86
CA ARG A 253 0.48 -11.18 13.25
C ARG A 253 1.56 -10.19 13.68
N GLY A 254 2.22 -9.52 12.74
CA GLY A 254 3.26 -8.55 13.06
C GLY A 254 4.17 -8.18 11.89
N LEU A 255 5.46 -8.01 12.18
CA LEU A 255 6.44 -7.45 11.25
C LEU A 255 7.63 -8.38 11.03
N HIS A 256 8.20 -8.32 9.84
CA HIS A 256 9.44 -9.01 9.48
C HIS A 256 10.41 -8.05 8.81
N ALA A 257 11.70 -8.29 8.97
CA ALA A 257 12.74 -7.68 8.16
C ALA A 257 13.32 -8.71 7.20
N PHE A 258 13.32 -8.40 5.90
CA PHE A 258 13.86 -9.24 4.85
C PHE A 258 15.12 -8.59 4.25
N ASP A 259 16.20 -9.36 4.18
CA ASP A 259 17.47 -8.95 3.61
C ASP A 259 17.58 -9.45 2.18
N ILE A 260 17.68 -8.52 1.23
CA ILE A 260 17.62 -8.82 -0.21
C ILE A 260 18.90 -9.47 -0.70
N GLU A 261 20.05 -9.14 -0.11
CA GLU A 261 21.34 -9.65 -0.53
C GLU A 261 21.50 -11.14 -0.15
N THR A 262 21.00 -11.49 1.02
CA THR A 262 21.05 -12.86 1.54
C THR A 262 19.82 -13.69 1.19
N GLY A 263 18.71 -13.05 0.87
CA GLY A 263 17.43 -13.73 0.62
C GLY A 263 16.81 -14.30 1.90
N GLN A 264 17.03 -13.66 3.05
CA GLN A 264 16.64 -14.19 4.36
C GLN A 264 15.78 -13.21 5.15
N PHE A 265 14.82 -13.76 5.90
CA PHE A 265 14.19 -13.04 7.00
C PHE A 265 15.17 -12.98 8.18
N THR A 266 15.46 -11.78 8.66
CA THR A 266 16.55 -11.52 9.62
C THR A 266 16.04 -11.08 10.99
N GLU A 267 14.92 -10.37 11.04
CA GLU A 267 14.27 -9.97 12.28
C GLU A 267 12.75 -10.19 12.21
N HIS A 268 12.13 -10.42 13.37
CA HIS A 268 10.70 -10.72 13.50
C HIS A 268 10.09 -9.97 14.69
N TYR A 269 8.83 -9.59 14.55
CA TYR A 269 7.98 -9.03 15.59
C TYR A 269 8.61 -7.85 16.35
N GLU A 270 8.71 -7.93 17.68
CA GLU A 270 9.26 -6.88 18.55
C GLU A 270 10.70 -6.50 18.18
N ASN A 271 11.49 -7.43 17.65
CA ASN A 271 12.85 -7.12 17.21
C ASN A 271 12.85 -6.15 16.03
N VAL A 272 11.82 -6.21 15.16
CA VAL A 272 11.65 -5.26 14.05
C VAL A 272 11.27 -3.88 14.60
N THR A 273 10.27 -3.80 15.48
CA THR A 273 9.85 -2.49 16.02
C THR A 273 10.93 -1.84 16.87
N ASN A 274 11.62 -2.61 17.70
CA ASN A 274 12.69 -2.10 18.56
C ASN A 274 13.88 -1.57 17.74
N LYS A 275 14.17 -2.20 16.60
CA LYS A 275 15.30 -1.85 15.74
C LYS A 275 14.99 -0.73 14.75
N TYR A 276 13.83 -0.76 14.11
CA TYR A 276 13.53 0.10 12.96
C TYR A 276 12.38 1.09 13.18
N LEU A 277 11.51 0.85 14.17
CA LEU A 277 10.30 1.66 14.41
C LEU A 277 10.22 2.15 15.86
N LEU A 278 11.30 2.78 16.34
CA LEU A 278 11.36 3.31 17.70
C LEU A 278 10.21 4.31 17.93
N GLY A 279 9.41 4.09 18.98
CA GLY A 279 8.22 4.89 19.27
C GLY A 279 6.94 4.38 18.61
N PHE A 280 6.96 3.19 18.01
CA PHE A 280 5.75 2.49 17.59
C PHE A 280 4.85 2.22 18.80
N GLU A 281 3.56 2.51 18.64
CA GLU A 281 2.53 2.16 19.64
C GLU A 281 1.33 1.53 18.95
N VAL A 282 0.71 0.57 19.62
CA VAL A 282 -0.51 -0.06 19.12
C VAL A 282 -1.65 0.97 18.98
N THR A 283 -2.53 0.72 18.02
CA THR A 283 -3.72 1.57 17.79
C THR A 283 -4.78 1.36 18.88
N THR A 284 -4.93 0.13 19.36
CA THR A 284 -5.86 -0.28 20.42
C THR A 284 -5.22 -1.31 21.35
N ASN A 285 -5.72 -1.42 22.59
CA ASN A 285 -5.19 -2.30 23.64
C ASN A 285 -5.91 -3.67 23.70
N ASP A 286 -6.76 -3.97 22.72
CA ASP A 286 -7.63 -5.16 22.64
C ASP A 286 -7.09 -6.22 21.67
N ARG A 287 -5.80 -6.13 21.30
CA ARG A 287 -5.16 -7.01 20.31
C ARG A 287 -4.79 -8.38 20.87
N HIS A 288 -5.79 -9.11 21.33
CA HIS A 288 -5.66 -10.43 21.92
C HIS A 288 -6.91 -11.28 21.70
N GLY A 289 -6.74 -12.59 21.66
CA GLY A 289 -7.85 -13.51 21.49
C GLY A 289 -7.46 -14.97 21.67
N TYR A 290 -8.44 -15.85 21.50
CA TYR A 290 -8.25 -17.30 21.57
C TYR A 290 -8.21 -17.90 20.17
N THR A 291 -7.21 -18.72 19.88
CA THR A 291 -7.17 -19.57 18.69
C THR A 291 -8.24 -20.67 18.78
N GLY A 292 -8.54 -21.36 17.67
CA GLY A 292 -9.59 -22.39 17.63
C GLY A 292 -9.35 -23.60 18.53
N ASP A 293 -8.10 -23.86 18.93
CA ASP A 293 -7.69 -24.86 19.92
C ASP A 293 -7.75 -24.34 21.38
N GLY A 294 -8.15 -23.09 21.60
CA GLY A 294 -8.34 -22.49 22.91
C GLY A 294 -7.09 -21.86 23.51
N ARG A 295 -6.00 -21.70 22.77
CA ARG A 295 -4.78 -21.00 23.24
C ARG A 295 -4.98 -19.48 23.16
N TRP A 296 -4.57 -18.79 24.22
CA TRP A 296 -4.54 -17.31 24.26
C TRP A 296 -3.34 -16.77 23.47
N GLU A 297 -3.57 -15.75 22.64
CA GLU A 297 -2.52 -15.02 21.91
C GLU A 297 -2.61 -13.52 22.15
N GLU A 298 -1.45 -12.88 22.32
CA GLU A 298 -1.27 -11.43 22.31
C GLU A 298 -0.60 -11.04 20.98
N LEU A 299 -1.24 -10.16 20.23
CA LEU A 299 -0.81 -9.77 18.88
C LEU A 299 -0.71 -8.24 18.77
N PRO A 300 0.13 -7.56 19.57
CA PRO A 300 0.16 -6.09 19.60
C PRO A 300 0.49 -5.48 18.22
N GLN A 301 1.28 -6.17 17.41
CA GLN A 301 1.71 -5.71 16.10
C GLN A 301 0.82 -6.20 14.95
N SER A 302 -0.24 -6.97 15.25
CA SER A 302 -1.08 -7.53 14.20
C SER A 302 -1.66 -6.46 13.30
N ASP A 303 -1.94 -6.89 12.08
CA ASP A 303 -2.77 -6.20 11.12
C ASP A 303 -2.35 -4.74 10.84
N LEU A 304 -1.02 -4.56 10.71
CA LEU A 304 -0.41 -3.34 10.23
C LEU A 304 -0.60 -3.23 8.71
N LYS A 305 -1.73 -2.68 8.29
CA LYS A 305 -2.16 -2.58 6.88
C LYS A 305 -1.23 -1.76 5.99
N SER A 306 -0.53 -0.78 6.57
CA SER A 306 0.48 -0.02 5.84
C SER A 306 1.45 0.71 6.75
N PHE A 307 2.66 0.94 6.24
CA PHE A 307 3.60 1.88 6.85
C PHE A 307 4.59 2.43 5.82
N SER A 308 5.37 3.44 6.21
CA SER A 308 6.44 4.03 5.40
C SER A 308 7.48 4.67 6.30
N ILE A 309 8.76 4.50 5.96
CA ILE A 309 9.89 5.04 6.72
C ILE A 309 10.57 6.13 5.90
N ALA A 310 10.81 7.27 6.52
CA ALA A 310 11.56 8.39 5.95
C ALA A 310 13.07 8.26 6.25
N PRO A 311 13.95 8.93 5.47
CA PRO A 311 15.40 8.83 5.66
C PRO A 311 15.92 9.26 7.05
N ASP A 312 15.19 10.14 7.74
CA ASP A 312 15.53 10.59 9.11
C ASP A 312 15.09 9.61 10.22
N GLY A 313 14.51 8.46 9.84
CA GLY A 313 13.96 7.47 10.76
C GLY A 313 12.55 7.81 11.27
N SER A 314 11.96 8.93 10.86
CA SER A 314 10.54 9.17 11.06
C SER A 314 9.72 8.17 10.25
N PHE A 315 8.54 7.81 10.71
CA PHE A 315 7.67 6.89 9.98
C PHE A 315 6.20 7.19 10.19
N ILE A 316 5.39 6.74 9.24
CA ILE A 316 3.94 6.73 9.36
C ILE A 316 3.41 5.31 9.25
N TYR A 317 2.29 5.04 9.90
CA TYR A 317 1.63 3.74 9.79
C TYR A 317 0.14 3.83 10.02
N VAL A 318 -0.56 2.84 9.46
CA VAL A 318 -1.97 2.55 9.72
C VAL A 318 -2.04 1.11 10.20
N GLN A 319 -2.50 0.96 11.44
CA GLN A 319 -2.87 -0.33 12.00
C GLN A 319 -4.39 -0.39 12.02
N SER A 320 -4.97 -1.53 11.65
CA SER A 320 -6.42 -1.70 11.72
C SER A 320 -6.94 -1.57 13.16
N LEU A 321 -8.27 -1.56 13.32
CA LEU A 321 -8.88 -1.88 14.60
C LEU A 321 -9.04 -3.40 14.70
N TRP A 322 -8.96 -3.96 15.91
CA TRP A 322 -9.13 -5.39 16.13
C TRP A 322 -10.44 -5.90 15.49
N THR A 323 -10.37 -6.97 14.69
CA THR A 323 -11.50 -7.54 13.92
C THR A 323 -12.11 -6.63 12.85
N LYS A 324 -11.37 -5.58 12.43
CA LYS A 324 -11.79 -4.65 11.36
C LYS A 324 -10.72 -4.57 10.29
N PHE A 325 -11.12 -4.26 9.07
CA PHE A 325 -10.19 -4.15 7.94
C PHE A 325 -9.41 -2.84 7.90
N ARG A 326 -9.81 -1.84 8.69
CA ARG A 326 -9.35 -0.45 8.59
C ARG A 326 -9.03 0.13 9.96
N GLY A 327 -8.10 1.07 9.97
CA GLY A 327 -7.79 1.90 11.14
C GLY A 327 -8.66 3.15 11.18
N SER A 328 -8.62 3.87 12.30
CA SER A 328 -9.34 5.14 12.48
C SER A 328 -8.47 6.38 12.33
N HIS A 329 -7.15 6.19 12.15
CA HIS A 329 -6.19 7.29 12.04
C HIS A 329 -4.86 6.81 11.44
N THR A 330 -4.09 7.76 10.91
CA THR A 330 -2.69 7.56 10.59
C THR A 330 -1.86 7.94 11.81
N SER A 331 -0.92 7.09 12.19
CA SER A 331 0.07 7.41 13.22
C SER A 331 1.33 7.94 12.56
N LEU A 332 1.81 9.11 12.99
CA LEU A 332 3.08 9.70 12.60
C LEU A 332 4.03 9.65 13.78
N VAL A 333 5.21 9.08 13.61
CA VAL A 333 6.25 9.01 14.64
C VAL A 333 7.45 9.80 14.17
N VAL A 334 7.82 10.80 14.94
CA VAL A 334 8.99 11.67 14.69
C VAL A 334 9.82 11.70 15.96
N GLN A 335 11.11 11.39 15.84
CA GLN A 335 12.04 11.32 16.99
C GLN A 335 11.50 10.43 18.13
N GLY A 336 10.93 9.28 17.78
CA GLY A 336 10.37 8.32 18.74
C GLY A 336 9.08 8.76 19.43
N LYS A 337 8.47 9.88 19.03
CA LYS A 337 7.21 10.38 19.60
C LYS A 337 6.08 10.24 18.61
N ARG A 338 5.06 9.45 18.97
CA ARG A 338 3.85 9.27 18.16
C ARG A 338 2.91 10.46 18.26
N ARG A 339 2.30 10.79 17.12
CA ARG A 339 1.20 11.73 16.95
C ARG A 339 0.13 11.08 16.08
N LYS A 340 -1.14 11.31 16.40
CA LYS A 340 -2.26 10.82 15.60
C LYS A 340 -2.68 11.89 14.60
N ILE A 341 -2.85 11.50 13.36
CA ILE A 341 -3.41 12.31 12.28
C ILE A 341 -4.78 11.71 11.94
N ASN A 342 -5.84 12.36 12.42
CA ASN A 342 -7.21 11.92 12.20
C ASN A 342 -7.78 12.67 11.00
N ILE A 343 -7.61 12.09 9.79
CA ILE A 343 -8.20 12.61 8.56
C ILE A 343 -8.98 11.49 7.91
N GLY A 344 -10.32 11.55 7.99
CA GLY A 344 -11.23 10.53 7.47
C GLY A 344 -11.86 9.66 8.57
N ASP A 345 -12.89 8.90 8.20
CA ASP A 345 -13.62 8.01 9.11
C ASP A 345 -12.96 6.63 9.22
N GLU A 346 -12.43 6.11 8.10
CA GLU A 346 -11.71 4.84 8.03
C GLU A 346 -10.50 4.97 7.10
N ILE A 347 -9.34 4.51 7.56
CA ILE A 347 -8.08 4.61 6.84
C ILE A 347 -7.51 3.21 6.62
N TYR A 348 -7.16 2.90 5.39
CA TYR A 348 -6.52 1.63 5.03
C TYR A 348 -5.01 1.80 4.81
N ARG A 349 -4.61 2.82 4.05
CA ARG A 349 -3.20 3.02 3.65
C ARG A 349 -2.74 4.45 3.87
N SER A 350 -1.50 4.61 4.34
CA SER A 350 -0.78 5.88 4.43
C SER A 350 0.61 5.73 3.82
N ARG A 351 1.08 6.77 3.12
CA ARG A 351 2.34 6.73 2.37
C ARG A 351 3.15 8.00 2.58
N TRP A 352 4.44 7.81 2.82
CA TRP A 352 5.38 8.93 2.86
C TRP A 352 5.78 9.28 1.43
N PHE A 353 5.53 10.52 1.05
CA PHE A 353 5.85 11.04 -0.27
C PHE A 353 7.14 11.83 -0.21
N GLY A 354 8.23 11.14 -0.52
CA GLY A 354 9.57 11.68 -0.59
C GLY A 354 10.51 10.69 -1.27
N ASN A 355 11.69 11.18 -1.62
CA ASN A 355 12.79 10.31 -2.04
C ASN A 355 13.25 9.47 -0.84
N LEU A 356 13.59 8.22 -1.11
CA LEU A 356 14.13 7.30 -0.12
C LEU A 356 15.58 7.00 -0.51
N ASP A 357 16.50 7.28 0.40
CA ASP A 357 17.92 7.06 0.16
C ASP A 357 18.16 5.59 -0.20
N GLY A 358 18.92 5.34 -1.27
CA GLY A 358 19.17 3.98 -1.78
C GLY A 358 18.01 3.31 -2.50
N TRP A 359 16.85 3.97 -2.62
CA TRP A 359 15.64 3.44 -3.26
C TRP A 359 15.05 4.45 -4.27
N PRO A 360 15.76 4.74 -5.37
CA PRO A 360 15.24 5.62 -6.41
C PRO A 360 14.03 4.97 -7.10
N LYS A 361 13.07 5.82 -7.49
CA LYS A 361 11.88 5.42 -8.24
C LYS A 361 12.10 5.66 -9.73
N PRO A 362 11.49 4.86 -10.63
CA PRO A 362 11.66 5.00 -12.07
C PRO A 362 10.89 6.19 -12.65
#